data_AF-A0A1Y2LB58-F1
#
_entry.id   AF-A0A1Y2LB58-F1
#
_cell.length_a   1.000
_cell.length_b   1.000
_cell.length_c   1.000
_cell.angle_alpha   90.00
_cell.angle_beta   90.00
_cell.angle_gamma   90.00
#
_symmetry.space_group_name_H-M   'P 1'
#
loop_
_entity.id
_entity.type
_entity.pdbx_description
1 polymer ?
#
loop_
_entity_poly.entity_id
_entity_poly.type
_entity_poly.pdbx_seq_one_letter_code
_entity_poly.pdbx_strand_id
1 'polypeptide(L)'
;MIKLHSTIQNNRLISGHFGDIMFGDWGFECSDRQSFVTLSQTCRNATRSDDDWHLAEGHWHLRYQTTRQSHNTIRIRAKLTAITDGILQDAVIRLVFNKSAIIAGEIAGQRYRHTDSDRYRLHPVTTAKLRGENGTTITVTIDKVDGAGRFAPYLYLRDRGDCWIIHARLLPVDPVDHIWLRWANRFFTSAAPDWLARLIWNCHGGKRLLWRLRERLGRHCPEIQAVPLNRLRAGQVLKLGVTCHFQ
;
A
#
# COMPACT_ATOMS: atom_id res chain seq x y z
N MET A 1 6.21 -13.88 -28.84
CA MET A 1 5.88 -13.95 -27.39
C MET A 1 6.64 -12.85 -26.68
N ILE A 2 5.95 -11.91 -26.04
CA ILE A 2 6.59 -10.79 -25.34
C ILE A 2 7.29 -11.34 -24.09
N LYS A 3 8.58 -11.01 -23.92
CA LYS A 3 9.34 -11.44 -22.74
C LYS A 3 9.30 -10.35 -21.67
N LEU A 4 9.14 -10.77 -20.42
CA LEU A 4 9.34 -9.91 -19.26
C LEU A 4 10.84 -9.71 -19.05
N HIS A 5 11.25 -8.46 -18.85
CA HIS A 5 12.59 -8.11 -18.40
C HIS A 5 12.47 -7.38 -17.07
N SER A 6 13.32 -7.73 -16.11
CA SER A 6 13.26 -7.21 -14.75
C SER A 6 14.65 -7.19 -14.14
N THR A 7 15.01 -6.07 -13.54
CA THR A 7 16.24 -5.92 -12.76
C THR A 7 15.89 -6.07 -11.29
N ILE A 8 16.31 -7.19 -10.70
CA ILE A 8 16.16 -7.47 -9.27
C ILE A 8 17.54 -7.42 -8.61
N GLN A 9 17.72 -6.57 -7.61
CA GLN A 9 18.97 -6.43 -6.86
C GLN A 9 18.66 -6.41 -5.37
N ASN A 10 19.44 -7.15 -4.57
CA ASN A 10 19.26 -7.23 -3.12
C ASN A 10 17.80 -7.46 -2.72
N ASN A 11 17.16 -8.47 -3.34
CA ASN A 11 15.76 -8.83 -3.13
C ASN A 11 14.72 -7.76 -3.52
N ARG A 12 15.10 -6.71 -4.24
CA ARG A 12 14.22 -5.61 -4.64
C ARG A 12 14.12 -5.49 -6.15
N LEU A 13 12.91 -5.17 -6.63
CA LEU A 13 12.73 -4.84 -8.04
C LEU A 13 13.10 -3.37 -8.25
N ILE A 14 14.11 -3.11 -9.07
CA ILE A 14 14.56 -1.74 -9.38
C ILE A 14 13.82 -1.19 -10.60
N SER A 15 13.64 -2.02 -11.62
CA SER A 15 12.95 -1.66 -12.85
C SER A 15 12.59 -2.90 -13.66
N GLY A 16 11.74 -2.72 -14.66
CA GLY A 16 11.55 -3.71 -15.72
C GLY A 16 10.57 -3.25 -16.78
N HIS A 17 10.37 -4.11 -17.76
CA HIS A 17 9.40 -3.88 -18.82
C HIS A 17 8.79 -5.19 -19.32
N PHE A 18 7.58 -5.09 -19.84
CA PHE A 18 6.86 -6.15 -20.53
C PHE A 18 6.18 -5.56 -21.76
N GLY A 19 6.76 -5.82 -22.93
CA GLY A 19 6.44 -5.07 -24.14
C GLY A 19 6.78 -3.60 -23.91
N ASP A 20 5.83 -2.72 -24.21
CA ASP A 20 5.95 -1.27 -24.04
C ASP A 20 5.62 -0.80 -22.61
N ILE A 21 5.10 -1.70 -21.76
CA ILE A 21 4.77 -1.34 -20.37
C ILE A 21 6.05 -1.35 -19.53
N MET A 22 6.50 -0.16 -19.14
CA MET A 22 7.58 0.02 -18.18
C MET A 22 7.07 0.06 -16.74
N PHE A 23 7.86 -0.42 -15.80
CA PHE A 23 7.59 -0.31 -14.37
C PHE A 23 8.88 -0.01 -13.59
N GLY A 24 8.72 0.79 -12.54
CA GLY A 24 9.82 1.28 -11.72
C GLY A 24 10.02 0.46 -10.44
N ASP A 25 10.66 1.09 -9.46
CA ASP A 25 10.95 0.49 -8.17
C ASP A 25 9.66 0.08 -7.45
N TRP A 26 9.59 -1.18 -7.06
CA TRP A 26 8.52 -1.72 -6.23
C TRP A 26 9.04 -1.94 -4.83
N GLY A 27 8.21 -1.66 -3.84
CA GLY A 27 8.69 -1.60 -2.46
C GLY A 27 7.67 -2.07 -1.44
N PHE A 28 8.17 -2.24 -0.23
CA PHE A 28 7.33 -2.34 0.96
C PHE A 28 7.16 -0.96 1.59
N GLU A 29 5.98 -0.69 2.14
CA GLU A 29 5.70 0.52 2.91
C GLU A 29 4.91 0.18 4.18
N CYS A 30 5.16 0.92 5.25
CA CYS A 30 4.31 0.90 6.44
C CYS A 30 4.38 2.26 7.15
N SER A 31 3.39 2.54 7.99
CA SER A 31 3.31 3.80 8.71
C SER A 31 2.68 3.68 10.09
N ASP A 32 3.10 4.58 10.97
CA ASP A 32 2.41 4.91 12.21
C ASP A 32 2.02 6.41 12.17
N ARG A 33 1.61 7.00 13.31
CA ARG A 33 1.14 8.40 13.33
C ARG A 33 2.20 9.41 12.88
N GLN A 34 3.49 9.13 13.04
CA GLN A 34 4.54 10.13 12.83
C GLN A 34 5.60 9.68 11.82
N SER A 35 5.70 8.37 11.59
CA SER A 35 6.73 7.73 10.78
C SER A 35 6.15 7.09 9.54
N PHE A 36 6.95 7.08 8.48
CA PHE A 36 6.66 6.41 7.22
C PHE A 36 7.91 5.71 6.73
N VAL A 37 7.81 4.40 6.55
CA VAL A 37 8.86 3.57 5.95
C VAL A 37 8.45 3.25 4.53
N THR A 38 9.39 3.37 3.60
CA THR A 38 9.27 2.89 2.23
C THR A 38 10.63 2.40 1.77
N LEU A 39 10.66 1.26 1.07
CA LEU A 39 11.90 0.81 0.44
C LEU A 39 12.22 1.62 -0.82
N SER A 40 11.21 2.17 -1.50
CA SER A 40 11.33 2.74 -2.85
C SER A 40 11.60 4.24 -2.92
N GLN A 41 11.44 4.97 -1.81
CA GLN A 41 11.55 6.42 -1.75
C GLN A 41 12.16 6.87 -0.41
N THR A 42 12.02 8.15 -0.08
CA THR A 42 12.50 8.72 1.18
C THR A 42 11.57 8.36 2.34
N CYS A 43 12.15 7.82 3.41
CA CYS A 43 11.45 7.58 4.68
C CYS A 43 11.21 8.89 5.44
N ARG A 44 10.24 8.89 6.37
CA ARG A 44 9.99 10.01 7.30
C ARG A 44 10.04 9.50 8.73
N ASN A 45 10.81 10.17 9.59
CA ASN A 45 10.92 9.88 11.02
C ASN A 45 11.13 8.39 11.32
N ALA A 46 11.92 7.70 10.50
CA ALA A 46 12.21 6.29 10.67
C ALA A 46 13.70 6.07 10.47
N THR A 47 14.28 5.20 11.29
CA THR A 47 15.69 4.79 11.17
C THR A 47 15.77 3.30 10.90
N ARG A 48 16.85 2.88 10.24
CA ARG A 48 17.08 1.49 9.85
C ARG A 48 18.44 1.02 10.35
N SER A 49 18.47 -0.16 10.94
CA SER A 49 19.68 -0.95 11.19
C SER A 49 19.47 -2.31 10.51
N ASP A 50 20.16 -2.56 9.40
CA ASP A 50 19.94 -3.75 8.56
C ASP A 50 18.47 -3.92 8.11
N ASP A 51 17.81 -5.00 8.53
CA ASP A 51 16.40 -5.31 8.27
C ASP A 51 15.46 -4.80 9.37
N ASP A 52 16.01 -4.19 10.43
CA ASP A 52 15.27 -3.66 11.56
C ASP A 52 14.95 -2.17 11.36
N TRP A 53 13.70 -1.82 11.60
CA TRP A 53 13.12 -0.49 11.39
C TRP A 53 12.56 0.06 12.69
N HIS A 54 13.05 1.22 13.09
CA HIS A 54 12.49 1.98 14.20
C HIS A 54 11.59 3.08 13.64
N LEU A 55 10.32 2.98 13.98
CA LEU A 55 9.33 4.04 13.77
C LEU A 55 9.05 4.70 15.14
N ALA A 56 8.32 5.80 15.14
CA ALA A 56 7.99 6.53 16.37
C ALA A 56 7.22 5.67 17.38
N GLU A 57 6.40 4.74 16.90
CA GLU A 57 5.50 3.93 17.71
C GLU A 57 5.72 2.42 17.53
N GLY A 58 6.95 2.00 17.22
CA GLY A 58 7.32 0.58 17.24
C GLY A 58 8.67 0.25 16.63
N HIS A 59 9.12 -0.97 16.91
CA HIS A 59 10.34 -1.56 16.36
C HIS A 59 10.00 -2.83 15.59
N TRP A 60 10.46 -2.92 14.33
CA TRP A 60 9.98 -3.92 13.38
C TRP A 60 11.10 -4.56 12.59
N HIS A 61 11.09 -5.89 12.51
CA HIS A 61 11.96 -6.64 11.59
C HIS A 61 11.24 -6.88 10.26
N LEU A 62 11.79 -6.39 9.15
CA LEU A 62 11.23 -6.56 7.81
C LEU A 62 12.06 -7.55 6.99
N ARG A 63 11.47 -8.69 6.62
CA ARG A 63 12.00 -9.54 5.55
C ARG A 63 11.24 -9.29 4.27
N TYR A 64 11.92 -8.79 3.25
CA TYR A 64 11.36 -8.49 1.94
C TYR A 64 12.07 -9.29 0.85
N GLN A 65 11.31 -9.90 -0.05
CA GLN A 65 11.84 -10.70 -1.14
C GLN A 65 11.06 -10.55 -2.44
N THR A 66 11.73 -10.11 -3.49
CA THR A 66 11.26 -10.17 -4.87
C THR A 66 11.98 -11.29 -5.61
N THR A 67 11.21 -12.14 -6.30
CA THR A 67 11.71 -13.25 -7.11
C THR A 67 11.01 -13.29 -8.46
N ARG A 68 11.75 -13.65 -9.51
CA ARG A 68 11.17 -14.01 -10.80
C ARG A 68 10.84 -15.50 -10.78
N GLN A 69 9.55 -15.85 -10.77
CA GLN A 69 9.13 -17.26 -10.67
C GLN A 69 9.11 -17.96 -12.04
N SER A 70 8.86 -17.21 -13.11
CA SER A 70 8.82 -17.74 -14.47
C SER A 70 9.19 -16.65 -15.48
N HIS A 71 9.11 -16.98 -16.78
CA HIS A 71 9.39 -16.02 -17.84
C HIS A 71 8.47 -14.79 -17.85
N ASN A 72 7.33 -14.82 -17.15
CA ASN A 72 6.30 -13.77 -17.17
C ASN A 72 5.64 -13.55 -15.80
N THR A 73 6.32 -13.95 -14.71
CA THR A 73 5.76 -13.85 -13.36
C THR A 73 6.81 -13.33 -12.38
N ILE A 74 6.47 -12.26 -11.66
CA ILE A 74 7.24 -11.73 -10.54
C ILE A 74 6.44 -11.94 -9.27
N ARG A 75 7.08 -12.42 -8.22
CA ARG A 75 6.47 -12.59 -6.90
C ARG A 75 7.23 -11.80 -5.86
N ILE A 76 6.49 -11.12 -5.00
CA ILE A 76 6.97 -10.34 -3.88
C ILE A 76 6.41 -10.94 -2.60
N ARG A 77 7.24 -11.09 -1.57
CA ARG A 77 6.82 -11.47 -0.22
C ARG A 77 7.41 -10.50 0.78
N ALA A 78 6.57 -10.01 1.68
CA ALA A 78 6.96 -9.22 2.83
C ALA A 78 6.50 -9.90 4.11
N LYS A 79 7.38 -9.95 5.11
CA LYS A 79 7.10 -10.38 6.47
C LYS A 79 7.57 -9.27 7.41
N LEU A 80 6.64 -8.59 8.05
CA LEU A 80 6.93 -7.57 9.07
C LEU A 80 6.65 -8.19 10.44
N THR A 81 7.66 -8.25 11.30
CA THR A 81 7.56 -8.82 12.65
C THR A 81 7.71 -7.72 13.68
N ALA A 82 6.78 -7.62 14.63
CA ALA A 82 6.90 -6.72 15.77
C ALA A 82 8.01 -7.23 16.69
N ILE A 83 9.10 -6.47 16.86
CA ILE A 83 10.16 -6.82 17.82
C ILE A 83 9.71 -6.41 19.23
N THR A 84 9.12 -5.23 19.34
CA THR A 84 8.42 -4.75 20.54
C THR A 84 6.94 -4.55 20.22
N ASP A 85 6.12 -4.36 21.25
CA ASP A 85 4.78 -3.83 21.06
C ASP A 85 4.84 -2.52 20.26
N GLY A 86 3.96 -2.39 19.28
CA GLY A 86 3.91 -1.21 18.42
C GLY A 86 2.58 -1.11 17.68
N ILE A 87 2.29 0.06 17.10
CA ILE A 87 1.06 0.28 16.35
C ILE A 87 1.35 0.59 14.88
N LEU A 88 0.45 0.15 14.00
CA LEU A 88 0.55 0.41 12.56
C LEU A 88 -0.79 0.86 11.98
N GLN A 89 -0.70 1.77 11.02
CA GLN A 89 -1.81 2.16 10.15
C GLN A 89 -2.02 1.15 9.03
N ASP A 90 -0.92 0.58 8.52
CA ASP A 90 -0.93 -0.36 7.42
C ASP A 90 0.44 -1.03 7.21
N ALA A 91 0.42 -2.09 6.40
CA ALA A 91 1.59 -2.69 5.78
C ALA A 91 1.29 -2.95 4.30
N VAL A 92 2.22 -2.59 3.41
CA VAL A 92 1.91 -2.39 1.99
C VAL A 92 3.00 -2.97 1.10
N ILE A 93 2.60 -3.66 0.03
CA ILE A 93 3.44 -3.86 -1.15
C ILE A 93 2.96 -2.89 -2.23
N ARG A 94 3.82 -1.93 -2.58
CA ARG A 94 3.56 -0.89 -3.57
C ARG A 94 4.18 -1.27 -4.91
N LEU A 95 3.34 -1.28 -5.93
CA LEU A 95 3.70 -1.55 -7.33
C LEU A 95 3.45 -0.31 -8.15
N VAL A 96 4.39 0.04 -9.02
CA VAL A 96 4.33 1.25 -9.86
C VAL A 96 4.57 0.87 -11.30
N PHE A 97 3.68 1.34 -12.18
CA PHE A 97 3.72 1.11 -13.61
C PHE A 97 3.62 2.45 -14.34
N ASN A 98 4.43 2.67 -15.37
CA ASN A 98 4.31 3.84 -16.22
C ASN A 98 2.99 3.77 -16.99
N LYS A 99 2.27 4.89 -17.10
CA LYS A 99 0.99 4.96 -17.81
C LYS A 99 1.12 4.83 -19.32
N SER A 100 2.30 5.10 -19.90
CA SER A 100 2.49 5.37 -21.34
C SER A 100 1.88 4.32 -22.27
N ALA A 101 1.97 3.04 -21.91
CA ALA A 101 1.43 1.93 -22.71
C ALA A 101 0.21 1.25 -22.05
N ILE A 102 -0.41 1.88 -21.05
CA ILE A 102 -1.53 1.32 -20.26
C ILE A 102 -2.82 2.12 -20.53
N ILE A 103 -3.77 1.46 -21.20
CA ILE A 103 -5.07 2.07 -21.56
C ILE A 103 -6.03 2.17 -20.38
N ALA A 104 -5.97 1.23 -19.43
CA ALA A 104 -6.90 1.19 -18.31
C ALA A 104 -6.40 0.33 -17.16
N GLY A 105 -6.82 0.67 -15.95
CA GLY A 105 -6.75 -0.22 -14.80
C GLY A 105 -8.13 -0.76 -14.42
N GLU A 106 -8.18 -1.97 -13.91
CA GLU A 106 -9.39 -2.67 -13.50
C GLU A 106 -9.27 -3.19 -12.07
N ILE A 107 -10.28 -2.93 -11.25
CA ILE A 107 -10.37 -3.42 -9.87
C ILE A 107 -11.84 -3.56 -9.48
N ALA A 108 -12.18 -4.60 -8.73
CA ALA A 108 -13.55 -4.87 -8.26
C ALA A 108 -14.62 -4.84 -9.37
N GLY A 109 -14.28 -5.37 -10.56
CA GLY A 109 -15.18 -5.40 -11.72
C GLY A 109 -15.37 -4.05 -12.43
N GLN A 110 -14.71 -2.99 -11.96
CA GLN A 110 -14.78 -1.66 -12.55
C GLN A 110 -13.51 -1.34 -13.34
N ARG A 111 -13.68 -0.63 -14.46
CA ARG A 111 -12.60 -0.21 -15.35
C ARG A 111 -12.43 1.30 -15.31
N TYR A 112 -11.19 1.76 -15.24
CA TYR A 112 -10.85 3.17 -15.12
C TYR A 112 -9.79 3.55 -16.15
N ARG A 113 -9.99 4.71 -16.79
CA ARG A 113 -8.95 5.37 -17.58
C ARG A 113 -8.06 6.19 -16.66
N HIS A 114 -6.83 6.43 -17.09
CA HIS A 114 -5.91 7.30 -16.38
C HIS A 114 -6.37 8.76 -16.59
N THR A 115 -6.68 9.46 -15.52
CA THR A 115 -7.10 10.88 -15.59
C THR A 115 -6.35 11.73 -14.58
N ASP A 116 -5.22 11.24 -14.08
CA ASP A 116 -4.43 11.85 -13.01
C ASP A 116 -5.27 12.30 -11.78
N SER A 117 -6.30 11.51 -11.44
CA SER A 117 -7.29 11.88 -10.42
C SER A 117 -6.76 11.83 -8.99
N ASP A 118 -5.68 11.07 -8.79
CA ASP A 118 -5.10 10.80 -7.48
C ASP A 118 -6.07 10.12 -6.49
N ARG A 119 -7.11 9.44 -7.02
CA ARG A 119 -8.12 8.74 -6.22
C ARG A 119 -7.68 7.32 -5.93
N TYR A 120 -7.86 6.91 -4.68
CA TYR A 120 -7.56 5.57 -4.20
C TYR A 120 -8.83 4.72 -4.34
N ARG A 121 -8.85 3.85 -5.34
CA ARG A 121 -9.95 2.91 -5.57
C ARG A 121 -9.70 1.66 -4.74
N LEU A 122 -9.99 1.76 -3.43
CA LEU A 122 -9.69 0.73 -2.43
C LEU A 122 -10.86 -0.27 -2.31
N HIS A 123 -10.56 -1.55 -2.46
CA HIS A 123 -11.55 -2.63 -2.39
C HIS A 123 -11.01 -3.86 -1.63
N PRO A 124 -11.87 -4.60 -0.89
CA PRO A 124 -11.52 -5.87 -0.25
C PRO A 124 -11.47 -7.00 -1.29
N VAL A 125 -10.63 -6.86 -2.30
CA VAL A 125 -10.44 -7.83 -3.39
C VAL A 125 -8.98 -8.26 -3.45
N THR A 126 -8.73 -9.45 -3.97
CA THR A 126 -7.39 -10.03 -4.08
C THR A 126 -6.75 -9.80 -5.43
N THR A 127 -7.49 -9.29 -6.44
CA THR A 127 -6.97 -9.12 -7.80
C THR A 127 -7.26 -7.73 -8.36
N ALA A 128 -6.27 -7.17 -9.07
CA ALA A 128 -6.39 -5.98 -9.90
C ALA A 128 -5.66 -6.22 -11.24
N LYS A 129 -6.07 -5.52 -12.30
CA LYS A 129 -5.46 -5.67 -13.63
C LYS A 129 -5.09 -4.32 -14.22
N LEU A 130 -4.06 -4.31 -15.05
CA LEU A 130 -3.72 -3.22 -15.95
C LEU A 130 -3.77 -3.77 -17.37
N ARG A 131 -4.44 -3.05 -18.27
CA ARG A 131 -4.52 -3.39 -19.70
C ARG A 131 -3.63 -2.46 -20.49
N GLY A 132 -2.80 -3.02 -21.34
CA GLY A 132 -1.99 -2.29 -22.30
C GLY A 132 -2.67 -2.08 -23.64
N GLU A 133 -2.07 -1.22 -24.47
CA GLU A 133 -2.56 -0.87 -25.82
C GLU A 133 -2.60 -2.08 -26.76
N ASN A 134 -1.58 -2.93 -26.70
CA ASN A 134 -1.40 -4.08 -27.59
C ASN A 134 -2.07 -5.38 -27.07
N GLY A 135 -3.14 -5.25 -26.29
CA GLY A 135 -3.85 -6.38 -25.68
C GLY A 135 -3.11 -7.02 -24.49
N THR A 136 -1.93 -6.52 -24.14
CA THR A 136 -1.17 -6.99 -22.98
C THR A 136 -1.95 -6.75 -21.69
N THR A 137 -1.80 -7.66 -20.72
CA THR A 137 -2.47 -7.58 -19.43
C THR A 137 -1.49 -7.90 -18.32
N ILE A 138 -1.44 -7.04 -17.31
CA ILE A 138 -0.72 -7.30 -16.06
C ILE A 138 -1.78 -7.58 -15.00
N THR A 139 -1.77 -8.79 -14.45
CA THR A 139 -2.66 -9.18 -13.35
C THR A 139 -1.86 -9.21 -12.04
N VAL A 140 -2.27 -8.41 -11.08
CA VAL A 140 -1.71 -8.38 -9.72
C VAL A 140 -2.64 -9.14 -8.79
N THR A 141 -2.11 -10.13 -8.07
CA THR A 141 -2.88 -10.98 -7.15
C THR A 141 -2.23 -11.01 -5.77
N ILE A 142 -3.01 -10.83 -4.71
CA ILE A 142 -2.59 -11.15 -3.33
C ILE A 142 -2.70 -12.66 -3.16
N ASP A 143 -1.56 -13.35 -3.02
CA ASP A 143 -1.49 -14.81 -2.94
C ASP A 143 -1.20 -15.37 -1.54
N LYS A 144 -0.75 -14.51 -0.64
CA LYS A 144 -0.45 -14.88 0.74
C LYS A 144 -0.81 -13.73 1.66
N VAL A 145 -1.54 -14.02 2.71
CA VAL A 145 -1.92 -13.04 3.71
C VAL A 145 -1.90 -13.66 5.10
N ASP A 146 -1.36 -12.91 6.05
CA ASP A 146 -1.49 -13.16 7.48
C ASP A 146 -1.51 -11.80 8.17
N GLY A 147 -2.68 -11.39 8.65
CA GLY A 147 -2.87 -10.11 9.32
C GLY A 147 -2.80 -10.18 10.83
N ALA A 148 -2.33 -11.30 11.40
CA ALA A 148 -2.30 -11.57 12.84
C ALA A 148 -3.65 -11.39 13.55
N GLY A 149 -4.77 -11.54 12.85
CA GLY A 149 -6.13 -11.28 13.36
C GLY A 149 -6.44 -9.78 13.61
N ARG A 150 -5.52 -8.87 13.29
CA ARG A 150 -5.66 -7.42 13.50
C ARG A 150 -5.75 -6.64 12.20
N PHE A 151 -5.37 -7.24 11.06
CA PHE A 151 -5.39 -6.61 9.75
C PHE A 151 -6.04 -7.51 8.69
N ALA A 152 -6.67 -6.91 7.69
CA ALA A 152 -7.24 -7.61 6.53
C ALA A 152 -6.65 -7.11 5.21
N PRO A 153 -6.58 -7.96 4.17
CA PRO A 153 -6.05 -7.59 2.87
C PRO A 153 -7.02 -6.70 2.07
N TYR A 154 -6.47 -5.71 1.41
CA TYR A 154 -7.15 -4.88 0.42
C TYR A 154 -6.22 -4.63 -0.75
N LEU A 155 -6.80 -4.46 -1.94
CA LEU A 155 -6.11 -3.84 -3.06
C LEU A 155 -6.65 -2.43 -3.27
N TYR A 156 -5.78 -1.51 -3.65
CA TYR A 156 -6.23 -0.30 -4.30
C TYR A 156 -5.52 -0.06 -5.63
N LEU A 157 -6.24 0.61 -6.53
CA LEU A 157 -5.73 1.13 -7.80
C LEU A 157 -5.81 2.66 -7.79
N ARG A 158 -4.70 3.32 -8.14
CA ARG A 158 -4.57 4.78 -8.19
C ARG A 158 -3.85 5.22 -9.46
N ASP A 159 -4.37 6.26 -10.09
CA ASP A 159 -3.73 7.00 -11.17
C ASP A 159 -3.15 8.29 -10.61
N ARG A 160 -1.84 8.49 -10.76
CA ARG A 160 -1.13 9.69 -10.29
C ARG A 160 0.05 10.02 -11.18
N GLY A 161 0.16 11.27 -11.60
CA GLY A 161 1.16 11.76 -12.54
C GLY A 161 1.18 10.88 -13.79
N ASP A 162 2.35 10.38 -14.13
CA ASP A 162 2.54 9.47 -15.26
C ASP A 162 2.54 7.98 -14.87
N CYS A 163 1.90 7.65 -13.75
CA CYS A 163 1.92 6.30 -13.21
C CYS A 163 0.53 5.75 -12.87
N TRP A 164 0.40 4.44 -13.03
CA TRP A 164 -0.53 3.61 -12.30
C TRP A 164 0.17 3.03 -11.07
N ILE A 165 -0.52 3.07 -9.94
CA ILE A 165 -0.04 2.57 -8.67
C ILE A 165 -1.05 1.53 -8.16
N ILE A 166 -0.56 0.33 -7.89
CA ILE A 166 -1.33 -0.73 -7.23
C ILE A 166 -0.70 -0.99 -5.87
N HIS A 167 -1.48 -0.88 -4.81
CA HIS A 167 -1.04 -1.29 -3.47
C HIS A 167 -1.82 -2.51 -3.03
N ALA A 168 -1.12 -3.57 -2.68
CA ALA A 168 -1.63 -4.59 -1.78
C ALA A 168 -1.38 -4.10 -0.36
N ARG A 169 -2.44 -3.95 0.44
CA ARG A 169 -2.36 -3.41 1.81
C ARG A 169 -2.98 -4.38 2.79
N LEU A 170 -2.38 -4.47 3.97
CA LEU A 170 -3.00 -4.92 5.19
C LEU A 170 -3.52 -3.70 5.94
N LEU A 171 -4.83 -3.63 6.16
CA LEU A 171 -5.48 -2.53 6.87
C LEU A 171 -6.07 -3.01 8.20
N PRO A 172 -6.00 -2.19 9.27
CA PRO A 172 -6.61 -2.50 10.57
C PRO A 172 -8.08 -2.90 10.44
N VAL A 173 -8.46 -3.94 11.16
CA VAL A 173 -9.86 -4.37 11.32
C VAL A 173 -10.32 -4.20 12.76
N ASP A 174 -11.63 -4.24 12.96
CA ASP A 174 -12.23 -4.15 14.29
C ASP A 174 -11.83 -5.37 15.15
N PRO A 175 -11.61 -5.20 16.47
CA PRO A 175 -11.65 -3.93 17.20
C PRO A 175 -10.43 -3.06 16.90
N VAL A 176 -10.66 -1.78 16.59
CA VAL A 176 -9.60 -0.78 16.33
C VAL A 176 -9.05 -0.25 17.65
N ASP A 177 -7.73 -0.29 17.86
CA ASP A 177 -7.11 0.16 19.11
C ASP A 177 -7.05 1.69 19.19
N HIS A 178 -6.66 2.33 18.09
CA HIS A 178 -6.48 3.78 18.02
C HIS A 178 -7.03 4.35 16.72
N ILE A 179 -7.51 5.59 16.78
CA ILE A 179 -7.96 6.34 15.61
C ILE A 179 -7.18 7.64 15.58
N TRP A 180 -6.36 7.80 14.55
CA TRP A 180 -5.67 9.04 14.29
C TRP A 180 -6.55 9.92 13.41
N LEU A 181 -7.30 10.81 14.03
CA LEU A 181 -8.03 11.86 13.33
C LEU A 181 -7.10 13.04 13.14
N ARG A 182 -6.66 13.26 11.90
CA ARG A 182 -5.71 14.31 11.55
C ARG A 182 -6.26 15.27 10.51
N TRP A 183 -5.74 16.48 10.57
CA TRP A 183 -5.75 17.45 9.50
C TRP A 183 -4.32 17.83 9.16
N ALA A 184 -3.91 17.50 7.93
CA ALA A 184 -2.63 17.97 7.40
C ALA A 184 -2.83 18.89 6.19
N ASN A 185 -1.88 19.79 6.01
CA ASN A 185 -1.70 20.60 4.81
C ASN A 185 -0.21 21.00 4.70
N ARG A 186 0.13 21.86 3.74
CA ARG A 186 1.52 22.30 3.51
C ARG A 186 2.15 23.08 4.68
N PHE A 187 1.34 23.61 5.59
CA PHE A 187 1.79 24.48 6.68
C PHE A 187 1.80 23.78 8.04
N PHE A 188 0.88 22.87 8.28
CA PHE A 188 0.78 22.18 9.56
C PHE A 188 0.19 20.78 9.44
N THR A 189 0.48 19.97 10.44
CA THR A 189 -0.26 18.75 10.76
C THR A 189 -0.77 18.88 12.19
N SER A 190 -2.08 18.78 12.37
CA SER A 190 -2.73 18.76 13.67
C SER A 190 -3.54 17.47 13.81
N ALA A 191 -3.65 16.96 15.03
CA ALA A 191 -4.40 15.76 15.35
C ALA A 191 -5.34 16.02 16.52
N ALA A 192 -6.54 15.46 16.43
CA ALA A 192 -7.47 15.47 17.55
C ALA A 192 -6.98 14.51 18.66
N PRO A 193 -7.31 14.78 19.93
CA PRO A 193 -7.09 13.83 21.02
C PRO A 193 -7.81 12.49 20.76
N ASP A 194 -7.21 11.39 21.22
CA ASP A 194 -7.71 10.02 20.99
C ASP A 194 -9.19 9.83 21.43
N TRP A 195 -9.62 10.47 22.52
CA TRP A 195 -11.01 10.39 22.99
C TRP A 195 -12.01 11.02 22.01
N LEU A 196 -11.66 12.16 21.42
CA LEU A 196 -12.51 12.87 20.46
C LEU A 196 -12.54 12.12 19.13
N ALA A 197 -11.39 11.60 18.70
CA ALA A 197 -11.28 10.76 17.51
C ALA A 197 -12.15 9.50 17.63
N ARG A 198 -12.14 8.84 18.80
CA ARG A 198 -13.01 7.69 19.11
C ARG A 198 -14.49 8.06 19.11
N LEU A 199 -14.86 9.18 19.73
CA LEU A 199 -16.24 9.65 19.75
C LEU A 199 -16.75 9.85 18.32
N ILE A 200 -16.03 10.60 17.50
CA ILE A 200 -16.41 10.89 16.12
C ILE A 200 -16.47 9.60 15.28
N TRP A 201 -15.53 8.68 15.47
CA TRP A 201 -15.52 7.41 14.74
C TRP A 201 -16.72 6.52 15.06
N ASN A 202 -17.14 6.49 16.33
CA ASN A 202 -18.24 5.67 16.81
C ASN A 202 -19.62 6.31 16.53
N CYS A 203 -19.69 7.60 16.25
CA CYS A 203 -20.93 8.25 15.81
C CYS A 203 -21.44 7.65 14.48
N HIS A 204 -22.76 7.55 14.34
CA HIS A 204 -23.38 7.05 13.12
C HIS A 204 -22.95 7.88 11.91
N GLY A 205 -22.37 7.23 10.90
CA GLY A 205 -21.87 7.90 9.71
C GLY A 205 -20.50 8.58 9.84
N GLY A 206 -19.93 8.73 11.05
CA GLY A 206 -18.62 9.37 11.27
C GLY A 206 -17.47 8.60 10.61
N LYS A 207 -17.44 7.27 10.79
CA LYS A 207 -16.57 6.37 10.03
C LYS A 207 -16.76 6.57 8.51
N ARG A 208 -17.99 6.60 8.00
CA ARG A 208 -18.23 6.77 6.55
C ARG A 208 -17.80 8.14 6.02
N LEU A 209 -17.86 9.20 6.81
CA LEU A 209 -17.51 10.55 6.38
C LEU A 209 -15.99 10.76 6.36
N LEU A 210 -15.32 10.47 7.48
CA LEU A 210 -13.93 10.87 7.69
C LEU A 210 -12.92 9.77 7.38
N TRP A 211 -13.36 8.51 7.25
CA TRP A 211 -12.45 7.43 6.90
C TRP A 211 -11.85 7.69 5.53
N ARG A 212 -10.55 8.00 5.53
CA ARG A 212 -9.71 8.19 4.34
C ARG A 212 -10.36 9.11 3.31
N LEU A 213 -10.95 10.22 3.78
CA LEU A 213 -11.70 11.16 2.94
C LEU A 213 -10.86 11.67 1.76
N ARG A 214 -9.62 12.09 2.02
CA ARG A 214 -8.68 12.51 0.98
C ARG A 214 -8.37 11.41 -0.03
N GLU A 215 -8.20 10.17 0.44
CA GLU A 215 -7.93 9.04 -0.44
C GLU A 215 -9.12 8.80 -1.39
N ARG A 216 -10.35 8.97 -0.90
CA ARG A 216 -11.58 8.77 -1.69
C ARG A 216 -11.87 9.90 -2.67
N LEU A 217 -11.71 11.16 -2.24
CA LEU A 217 -12.09 12.32 -3.04
C LEU A 217 -11.00 12.76 -4.02
N GLY A 218 -9.74 12.37 -3.81
CA GLY A 218 -8.64 12.64 -4.73
C GLY A 218 -8.02 14.02 -4.53
N ARG A 219 -7.27 14.49 -5.55
CA ARG A 219 -6.23 15.53 -5.43
C ARG A 219 -6.64 16.81 -4.69
N HIS A 220 -7.88 17.25 -4.88
CA HIS A 220 -8.36 18.57 -4.42
C HIS A 220 -9.03 18.55 -3.04
N CYS A 221 -9.13 17.39 -2.39
CA CYS A 221 -9.70 17.30 -1.07
C CYS A 221 -8.67 17.73 0.01
N PRO A 222 -9.08 18.41 1.10
CA PRO A 222 -8.19 18.65 2.23
C PRO A 222 -7.75 17.33 2.88
N GLU A 223 -6.55 17.25 3.45
CA GLU A 223 -6.08 16.05 4.16
C GLU A 223 -6.66 15.94 5.57
N ILE A 224 -7.99 16.00 5.68
CA ILE A 224 -8.71 15.66 6.90
C ILE A 224 -9.10 14.19 6.80
N GLN A 225 -8.63 13.36 7.71
CA GLN A 225 -8.97 11.94 7.70
C GLN A 225 -8.84 11.28 9.06
N ALA A 226 -9.74 10.33 9.31
CA ALA A 226 -9.61 9.35 10.37
C ALA A 226 -8.89 8.11 9.81
N VAL A 227 -7.76 7.76 10.42
CA VAL A 227 -6.96 6.59 10.06
C VAL A 227 -6.97 5.63 11.26
N PRO A 228 -7.49 4.40 11.10
CA PRO A 228 -7.42 3.41 12.17
C PRO A 228 -5.97 2.90 12.32
N LEU A 229 -5.59 2.53 13.53
CA LEU A 229 -4.34 1.88 13.87
C LEU A 229 -4.60 0.72 14.82
N ASN A 230 -3.92 -0.39 14.57
CA ASN A 230 -3.95 -1.54 15.47
C ASN A 230 -2.56 -1.82 16.03
N ARG A 231 -2.56 -2.22 17.29
CA ARG A 231 -1.40 -2.71 18.00
C ARG A 231 -1.09 -4.13 17.56
N LEU A 232 0.20 -4.36 17.34
CA LEU A 232 0.79 -5.68 17.28
C LEU A 232 1.67 -5.85 18.52
N ARG A 233 1.52 -7.00 19.17
CA ARG A 233 2.36 -7.41 20.30
C ARG A 233 3.69 -7.93 19.78
N ALA A 234 4.73 -7.82 20.60
CA ALA A 234 6.03 -8.43 20.32
C ALA A 234 5.88 -9.89 19.85
N GLY A 235 6.59 -10.24 18.77
CA GLY A 235 6.53 -11.55 18.12
C GLY A 235 5.38 -11.73 17.13
N GLN A 236 4.36 -10.87 17.09
CA GLN A 236 3.32 -10.94 16.07
C GLN A 236 3.87 -10.55 14.69
N VAL A 237 3.28 -11.17 13.66
CA VAL A 237 3.80 -11.09 12.29
C VAL A 237 2.68 -10.71 11.32
N LEU A 238 2.95 -9.72 10.48
CA LEU A 238 2.19 -9.47 9.26
C LEU A 238 2.90 -10.11 8.07
N LYS A 239 2.17 -10.86 7.25
CA LYS A 239 2.67 -11.44 5.99
C LYS A 239 1.81 -10.97 4.84
N LEU A 240 2.46 -10.53 3.77
CA LEU A 240 1.82 -10.15 2.54
C LEU A 240 2.61 -10.70 1.35
N GLY A 241 1.94 -11.42 0.47
CA GLY A 241 2.50 -11.98 -0.76
C GLY A 241 1.70 -11.49 -1.96
N VAL A 242 2.41 -11.02 -2.97
CA VAL A 242 1.83 -10.51 -4.21
C VAL A 242 2.50 -11.20 -5.39
N THR A 243 1.70 -11.68 -6.33
CA THR A 243 2.16 -12.20 -7.61
C THR A 243 1.65 -11.30 -8.74
N CYS A 244 2.58 -10.86 -9.58
CA CYS A 244 2.33 -10.12 -10.82
C CYS A 244 2.53 -11.06 -12.00
N HIS A 245 1.47 -11.31 -12.75
CA HIS A 245 1.49 -12.13 -13.95
C HIS A 245 1.32 -11.25 -15.20
N PHE A 246 2.20 -11.43 -16.19
CA PHE A 246 2.29 -10.62 -17.40
C PHE A 246 1.86 -11.47 -18.61
N GLN A 247 0.85 -11.02 -19.35
CA GLN A 247 0.24 -11.73 -20.48
C GLN A 247 0.19 -10.85 -21.72
#